data_AF-A0A2E2DAP4-F1
#
_entry.id   AF-A0A2E2DAP4-F1
#
_cell.length_a   1.000
_cell.length_b   1.000
_cell.length_c   1.000
_cell.angle_alpha   90.00
_cell.angle_beta   90.00
_cell.angle_gamma   90.00
#
_symmetry.space_group_name_H-M   'P 1'
#
loop_
_entity.id
_entity.type
_entity.pdbx_description
1 polymer ?
#
loop_
_entity_poly.entity_id
_entity_poly.type
_entity_poly.pdbx_seq_one_letter_code
_entity_poly.pdbx_strand_id
1 'polypeptide(L)'
;MFEFYWFAREYPRFYRYHLDHAEHRLKEIHQKYHFIKKSEEKRIKDFDENCFEVSVSNPITHQIYWDFEAYLMALNAALDLLARVVGVAYSNQTPVSFNKLCGKKELSGPVDILRKAKLKWVDRFKDYRDCFVHYTPVDNRVYADIIRTKDNLLLRCKLPTNPNIRTVEGFKYSRKIEVLKYASTLYRHISALDKAVAKEIMRLYKAKQFPKRTTNLFFIGQRTR
;
A
#
# COMPACT_ATOMS: atom_id res chain seq x y z
N MET A 1 20.84 -22.00 14.61
CA MET A 1 21.40 -21.61 13.30
C MET A 1 20.52 -22.07 12.13
N PHE A 2 20.08 -23.33 12.10
CA PHE A 2 19.15 -23.85 11.06
C PHE A 2 17.86 -23.04 10.90
N GLU A 3 17.26 -22.61 12.02
CA GLU A 3 16.02 -21.81 12.02
C GLU A 3 16.18 -20.46 11.29
N PHE A 4 17.28 -19.74 11.57
CA PHE A 4 17.57 -18.48 10.89
C PHE A 4 17.81 -18.65 9.39
N TYR A 5 18.46 -19.74 8.96
CA TYR A 5 18.66 -19.97 7.52
C TYR A 5 17.34 -20.15 6.78
N TRP A 6 16.39 -20.88 7.37
CA TRP A 6 15.04 -20.98 6.80
C TRP A 6 14.34 -19.63 6.81
N PHE A 7 14.44 -18.88 7.91
CA PHE A 7 13.86 -17.54 8.02
C PHE A 7 14.41 -16.59 6.93
N ALA A 8 15.73 -16.51 6.81
CA ALA A 8 16.43 -15.65 5.86
C ALA A 8 16.19 -16.05 4.40
N ARG A 9 15.79 -17.30 4.16
CA ARG A 9 15.38 -17.78 2.84
C ARG A 9 13.92 -17.44 2.53
N GLU A 10 13.00 -17.77 3.44
CA GLU A 10 11.56 -17.73 3.14
C GLU A 10 10.93 -16.35 3.34
N TYR A 11 11.24 -15.64 4.43
CA TYR A 11 10.59 -14.36 4.71
C TYR A 11 10.89 -13.28 3.65
N PRO A 12 12.13 -13.14 3.15
CA PRO A 12 12.40 -12.26 2.02
C PRO A 12 11.67 -12.68 0.73
N ARG A 13 11.48 -13.98 0.48
CA ARG A 13 10.70 -14.47 -0.68
C ARG A 13 9.23 -14.13 -0.56
N PHE A 14 8.61 -14.38 0.60
CA PHE A 14 7.21 -14.01 0.84
C PHE A 14 7.02 -12.50 0.76
N TYR A 15 7.95 -11.72 1.32
CA TYR A 15 7.94 -10.27 1.21
C TYR A 15 8.00 -9.83 -0.26
N ARG A 16 8.92 -10.40 -1.04
CA ARG A 16 9.07 -10.10 -2.47
C ARG A 16 7.83 -10.48 -3.27
N TYR A 17 7.23 -11.64 -2.98
CA TYR A 17 5.97 -12.08 -3.60
C TYR A 17 4.87 -11.02 -3.46
N HIS A 18 4.71 -10.41 -2.29
CA HIS A 18 3.71 -9.35 -2.11
C HIS A 18 4.08 -8.04 -2.84
N LEU A 19 5.37 -7.71 -2.95
CA LEU A 19 5.79 -6.58 -3.77
C LEU A 19 5.52 -6.82 -5.27
N ASP A 20 5.82 -8.01 -5.77
CA ASP A 20 5.57 -8.40 -7.16
C ASP A 20 4.06 -8.44 -7.45
N HIS A 21 3.26 -8.95 -6.50
CA HIS A 21 1.80 -8.90 -6.58
C HIS A 21 1.28 -7.45 -6.63
N ALA A 22 1.79 -6.56 -5.79
CA ALA A 22 1.43 -5.14 -5.83
C ALA A 22 1.85 -4.48 -7.16
N GLU A 23 3.06 -4.77 -7.66
CA GLU A 23 3.52 -4.27 -8.96
C GLU A 23 2.61 -4.75 -10.10
N HIS A 24 2.27 -6.03 -10.12
CA HIS A 24 1.36 -6.60 -11.11
C HIS A 24 0.00 -5.91 -11.07
N ARG A 25 -0.61 -5.74 -9.89
CA ARG A 25 -1.91 -5.04 -9.76
C ARG A 25 -1.85 -3.58 -10.23
N LEU A 26 -0.75 -2.88 -9.97
CA LEU A 26 -0.57 -1.52 -10.48
C LEU A 26 -0.53 -1.48 -12.02
N LYS A 27 0.16 -2.44 -12.66
CA LYS A 27 0.19 -2.57 -14.11
C LYS A 27 -1.20 -2.89 -14.68
N GLU A 28 -1.94 -3.78 -14.03
CA GLU A 28 -3.32 -4.14 -14.38
C GLU A 28 -4.27 -2.94 -14.31
N ILE A 29 -4.21 -2.15 -13.23
CA ILE A 29 -4.97 -0.89 -13.09
C ILE A 29 -4.66 0.04 -14.26
N HIS A 30 -3.38 0.25 -14.56
CA HIS A 30 -2.95 1.12 -15.65
C HIS A 30 -3.46 0.64 -17.03
N GLN A 31 -3.40 -0.67 -17.30
CA GLN A 31 -3.93 -1.26 -18.53
C GLN A 31 -5.44 -1.08 -18.65
N LYS A 32 -6.19 -1.24 -17.55
CA LYS A 32 -7.65 -1.02 -17.52
C LYS A 32 -8.02 0.45 -17.74
N TYR A 33 -7.22 1.39 -17.21
CA TYR A 33 -7.36 2.82 -17.56
C TYR A 33 -7.18 3.05 -19.08
N HIS A 34 -6.16 2.44 -19.68
CA HIS A 34 -5.95 2.52 -21.14
C HIS A 34 -7.11 1.93 -21.93
N PHE A 35 -7.65 0.79 -21.47
CA PHE A 35 -8.81 0.17 -22.09
C PHE A 35 -10.03 1.11 -22.07
N ILE A 36 -10.36 1.70 -20.90
CA ILE A 36 -11.47 2.66 -20.78
C ILE A 36 -11.25 3.88 -21.69
N LYS A 37 -10.03 4.44 -21.70
CA LYS A 37 -9.70 5.56 -22.58
C LYS A 37 -10.01 5.22 -24.05
N LYS A 38 -9.66 4.02 -24.49
CA LYS A 38 -9.88 3.55 -25.87
C LYS A 38 -11.35 3.24 -26.15
N SER A 39 -12.07 2.62 -25.21
CA SER A 39 -13.48 2.26 -25.40
C SER A 39 -14.38 3.48 -25.52
N GLU A 40 -14.06 4.55 -24.78
CA GLU A 40 -14.87 5.76 -24.76
C GLU A 40 -14.43 6.79 -25.82
N GLU A 41 -13.37 6.54 -26.59
CA GLU A 41 -12.79 7.52 -27.51
C GLU A 41 -13.79 8.05 -28.55
N LYS A 42 -14.66 7.19 -29.10
CA LYS A 42 -15.71 7.61 -30.04
C LYS A 42 -16.76 8.48 -29.35
N ARG A 43 -17.27 8.00 -28.21
CA ARG A 43 -18.26 8.71 -27.40
C ARG A 43 -17.78 10.09 -26.96
N ILE A 44 -16.47 10.21 -26.69
CA ILE A 44 -15.79 11.46 -26.36
C ILE A 44 -15.75 12.44 -27.53
N LYS A 45 -15.52 11.96 -28.77
CA LYS A 45 -15.48 12.82 -29.96
C LYS A 45 -16.85 13.43 -30.27
N ASP A 46 -17.90 12.70 -29.93
CA ASP A 46 -19.29 13.14 -30.06
C ASP A 46 -19.78 13.97 -28.86
N PHE A 47 -18.88 14.40 -27.96
CA PHE A 47 -19.25 15.27 -26.84
C PHE A 47 -19.75 16.63 -27.36
N ASP A 48 -20.98 16.95 -26.97
CA ASP A 48 -21.50 18.33 -26.96
C ASP A 48 -20.45 19.27 -26.35
N GLU A 49 -20.26 20.43 -26.96
CA GLU A 49 -19.34 21.46 -26.48
C GLU A 49 -19.64 21.91 -25.05
N ASN A 50 -20.90 21.76 -24.61
CA ASN A 50 -21.35 22.06 -23.25
C ASN A 50 -21.17 20.90 -22.24
N CYS A 51 -20.66 19.75 -22.67
CA CYS A 51 -20.42 18.59 -21.81
C CYS A 51 -19.00 18.61 -21.20
N PHE A 52 -18.91 18.85 -19.89
CA PHE A 52 -17.64 18.98 -19.17
C PHE A 52 -17.13 17.67 -18.54
N GLU A 53 -18.02 16.74 -18.19
CA GLU A 53 -17.68 15.47 -17.52
C GLU A 53 -18.66 14.38 -17.93
N VAL A 54 -18.13 13.19 -18.19
CA VAL A 54 -18.93 11.96 -18.35
C VAL A 54 -18.39 10.89 -17.43
N SER A 55 -19.30 10.27 -16.69
CA SER A 55 -18.97 9.13 -15.82
C SER A 55 -19.34 7.81 -16.51
N VAL A 56 -18.41 6.86 -16.47
CA VAL A 56 -18.59 5.50 -17.00
C VAL A 56 -18.56 4.53 -15.84
N SER A 57 -19.60 3.70 -15.74
CA SER A 57 -19.65 2.56 -14.83
C SER A 57 -19.83 1.31 -15.67
N ASN A 58 -18.77 0.51 -15.77
CA ASN A 58 -18.75 -0.76 -16.48
C ASN A 58 -18.00 -1.82 -15.65
N PRO A 59 -18.03 -3.11 -16.05
CA PRO A 59 -17.31 -4.15 -15.32
C PRO A 59 -15.81 -3.88 -15.18
N ILE A 60 -15.16 -3.26 -16.17
CA ILE A 60 -13.74 -2.90 -16.12
C ILE A 60 -13.46 -1.87 -15.03
N THR A 61 -14.36 -0.91 -14.85
CA THR A 61 -14.28 0.08 -13.78
C THR A 61 -14.29 -0.64 -12.42
N HIS A 62 -15.19 -1.59 -12.20
CA HIS A 62 -15.21 -2.38 -10.96
C HIS A 62 -13.92 -3.16 -10.75
N GLN A 63 -13.39 -3.78 -11.80
CA GLN A 63 -12.12 -4.51 -11.73
C GLN A 63 -10.94 -3.60 -11.33
N ILE A 64 -10.90 -2.34 -11.75
CA ILE A 64 -9.88 -1.36 -11.29
C ILE A 64 -9.90 -1.23 -9.78
N TYR A 65 -11.09 -1.14 -9.18
CA TYR A 65 -11.25 -0.98 -7.74
C TYR A 65 -10.96 -2.27 -6.98
N TRP A 66 -11.29 -3.44 -7.52
CA TRP A 66 -10.88 -4.74 -6.97
C TRP A 66 -9.36 -4.95 -7.03
N ASP A 67 -8.73 -4.61 -8.15
CA ASP A 67 -7.28 -4.66 -8.29
C ASP A 67 -6.61 -3.70 -7.31
N PHE A 68 -7.21 -2.53 -7.09
CA PHE A 68 -6.74 -1.56 -6.11
C PHE A 68 -6.88 -2.08 -4.67
N GLU A 69 -7.97 -2.76 -4.32
CA GLU A 69 -8.10 -3.42 -3.02
C GLU A 69 -7.00 -4.47 -2.80
N ALA A 70 -6.82 -5.36 -3.78
CA ALA A 70 -5.81 -6.41 -3.74
C ALA A 70 -4.40 -5.81 -3.64
N TYR A 71 -4.15 -4.69 -4.34
CA TYR A 71 -2.92 -3.91 -4.24
C TYR A 71 -2.68 -3.41 -2.80
N LEU A 72 -3.68 -2.79 -2.17
CA LEU A 72 -3.55 -2.30 -0.79
C LEU A 72 -3.32 -3.44 0.21
N MET A 73 -3.98 -4.59 0.03
CA MET A 73 -3.76 -5.77 0.87
C MET A 73 -2.35 -6.32 0.74
N ALA A 74 -1.82 -6.41 -0.50
CA ALA A 74 -0.46 -6.85 -0.76
C ALA A 74 0.57 -5.93 -0.08
N LEU A 75 0.39 -4.61 -0.17
CA LEU A 75 1.26 -3.66 0.52
C LEU A 75 1.20 -3.80 2.05
N ASN A 76 0.01 -4.02 2.63
CA ASN A 76 -0.10 -4.22 4.06
C ASN A 76 0.61 -5.50 4.53
N ALA A 77 0.44 -6.60 3.80
CA ALA A 77 1.14 -7.85 4.09
C ALA A 77 2.67 -7.68 3.97
N ALA A 78 3.14 -6.97 2.94
CA ALA A 78 4.55 -6.66 2.77
C ALA A 78 5.11 -5.85 3.97
N LEU A 79 4.37 -4.88 4.50
CA LEU A 79 4.79 -4.11 5.68
C LEU A 79 4.93 -4.98 6.93
N ASP A 80 4.00 -5.91 7.17
CA ASP A 80 4.08 -6.82 8.32
C ASP A 80 5.23 -7.83 8.16
N LEU A 81 5.48 -8.34 6.94
CA LEU A 81 6.65 -9.18 6.67
C LEU A 81 7.97 -8.43 6.85
N LEU A 82 8.04 -7.17 6.41
CA LEU A 82 9.20 -6.31 6.61
C LEU A 82 9.46 -6.06 8.09
N ALA A 83 8.41 -5.92 8.91
CA ALA A 83 8.52 -5.82 10.35
C ALA A 83 9.16 -7.07 10.98
N ARG A 84 8.80 -8.27 10.50
CA ARG A 84 9.42 -9.52 10.94
C ARG A 84 10.90 -9.59 10.56
N VAL A 85 11.24 -9.22 9.31
CA VAL A 85 12.64 -9.17 8.83
C VAL A 85 13.46 -8.20 9.68
N VAL A 86 12.94 -7.01 9.98
CA VAL A 86 13.60 -6.06 10.88
C VAL A 86 13.67 -6.59 12.31
N GLY A 87 12.67 -7.35 12.75
CA GLY A 87 12.54 -7.87 14.10
C GLY A 87 13.66 -8.82 14.55
N VAL A 88 14.46 -9.36 13.64
CA VAL A 88 15.63 -10.22 13.98
C VAL A 88 16.90 -9.42 14.29
N ALA A 89 16.86 -8.09 14.10
CA ALA A 89 17.92 -7.18 14.54
C ALA A 89 17.95 -6.96 16.07
N TYR A 90 17.01 -7.55 16.80
CA TYR A 90 16.87 -7.42 18.26
C TYR A 90 16.93 -8.79 18.92
N SER A 91 17.55 -8.86 20.10
CA SER A 91 17.70 -10.10 20.86
C SER A 91 16.37 -10.60 21.43
N ASN A 92 15.52 -9.67 21.87
CA ASN A 92 14.21 -9.99 22.44
C ASN A 92 13.16 -10.23 21.34
N GLN A 93 12.12 -10.99 21.67
CA GLN A 93 10.99 -11.18 20.77
C GLN A 93 10.30 -9.85 20.50
N THR A 94 10.14 -9.54 19.21
CA THR A 94 9.51 -8.31 18.74
C THR A 94 8.14 -8.61 18.12
N PRO A 95 7.21 -7.63 18.14
CA PRO A 95 5.91 -7.81 17.49
C PRO A 95 6.04 -8.08 16.00
N VAL A 96 5.22 -9.00 15.49
CA VAL A 96 5.19 -9.36 14.06
C VAL A 96 4.46 -8.37 13.17
N SER A 97 3.68 -7.45 13.75
CA SER A 97 2.96 -6.42 13.01
C SER A 97 3.78 -5.15 12.93
N PHE A 98 3.81 -4.53 11.76
CA PHE A 98 4.46 -3.25 11.51
C PHE A 98 4.06 -2.18 12.53
N ASN A 99 2.75 -2.04 12.79
CA ASN A 99 2.24 -1.04 13.73
C ASN A 99 2.71 -1.31 15.15
N LYS A 100 2.59 -2.58 15.60
CA LYS A 100 2.98 -2.97 16.97
C LYS A 100 4.50 -2.80 17.17
N LEU A 101 5.29 -3.14 16.15
CA LEU A 101 6.75 -2.96 16.18
C LEU A 101 7.13 -1.48 16.25
N CYS A 102 6.51 -0.63 15.42
CA CYS A 102 6.76 0.81 15.44
C CYS A 102 6.42 1.45 16.80
N GLY A 103 5.43 0.92 17.52
CA GLY A 103 5.00 1.41 18.83
C GLY A 103 5.96 1.11 19.99
N LYS A 104 6.94 0.22 19.82
CA LYS A 104 7.92 -0.14 20.86
C LYS A 104 9.00 0.92 21.01
N LYS A 105 8.75 2.00 21.77
CA LYS A 105 9.62 3.19 21.88
C LYS A 105 11.05 2.89 22.34
N GLU A 106 11.26 1.79 23.05
CA GLU A 106 12.54 1.33 23.57
C GLU A 106 13.51 0.80 22.49
N LEU A 107 13.01 0.46 21.30
CA LEU A 107 13.83 -0.06 20.20
C LEU A 107 14.43 1.08 19.36
N SER A 108 15.64 0.92 18.83
CA SER A 108 16.30 1.87 17.92
C SER A 108 16.99 1.15 16.74
N GLY A 109 17.43 1.91 15.74
CA GLY A 109 18.13 1.38 14.56
C GLY A 109 17.16 1.09 13.40
N PRO A 110 17.08 -0.14 12.85
CA PRO A 110 16.24 -0.42 11.69
C PRO A 110 14.74 -0.10 11.89
N VAL A 111 14.23 -0.15 13.14
CA VAL A 111 12.85 0.24 13.45
C VAL A 111 12.60 1.73 13.23
N ASP A 112 13.62 2.59 13.35
CA ASP A 112 13.49 4.03 13.14
C ASP A 112 13.17 4.35 11.68
N ILE A 113 13.64 3.52 10.75
CA ILE A 113 13.29 3.62 9.33
C ILE A 113 11.79 3.31 9.15
N LEU A 114 11.28 2.28 9.83
CA LEU A 114 9.85 1.93 9.81
C LEU A 114 9.00 3.05 10.42
N ARG A 115 9.42 3.62 11.55
CA ARG A 115 8.72 4.75 12.20
C ARG A 115 8.68 5.99 11.32
N LYS A 116 9.80 6.32 10.65
CA LYS A 116 9.83 7.41 9.67
C LYS A 116 8.85 7.17 8.52
N ALA A 117 8.78 5.95 8.00
CA ALA A 117 7.80 5.58 6.98
C ALA A 117 6.36 5.64 7.52
N LYS A 118 6.15 5.24 8.78
CA LYS A 118 4.87 5.29 9.47
C LYS A 118 4.28 6.70 9.46
N LEU A 119 5.04 7.65 9.98
CA LEU A 119 4.68 9.06 10.04
C LEU A 119 4.53 9.67 8.65
N LYS A 120 5.38 9.28 7.70
CA LYS A 120 5.39 9.87 6.35
C LYS A 120 4.19 9.45 5.50
N TRP A 121 3.81 8.18 5.53
CA TRP A 121 2.79 7.68 4.61
C TRP A 121 1.98 6.47 5.08
N VAL A 122 2.51 5.57 5.93
CA VAL A 122 1.80 4.32 6.26
C VAL A 122 0.54 4.58 7.07
N ASP A 123 0.54 5.56 7.97
CA ASP A 123 -0.66 5.91 8.76
C ASP A 123 -1.80 6.33 7.82
N ARG A 124 -1.52 7.31 6.95
CA ARG A 124 -2.47 7.74 5.93
C ARG A 124 -2.90 6.59 5.00
N PHE A 125 -1.99 5.69 4.62
CA PHE A 125 -2.32 4.50 3.83
C PHE A 125 -3.31 3.58 4.54
N LYS A 126 -3.11 3.32 5.83
CA LYS A 126 -4.04 2.49 6.60
C LYS A 126 -5.41 3.11 6.64
N ASP A 127 -5.48 4.41 6.89
CA ASP A 127 -6.76 5.08 6.95
C ASP A 127 -7.49 5.05 5.58
N TYR A 128 -6.77 5.24 4.46
CA TYR A 128 -7.32 5.10 3.11
C TYR A 128 -7.81 3.69 2.81
N ARG A 129 -7.02 2.68 3.20
CA ARG A 129 -7.39 1.28 3.03
C ARG A 129 -8.63 0.95 3.86
N ASP A 130 -8.69 1.36 5.11
CA ASP A 130 -9.84 1.07 5.98
C ASP A 130 -11.09 1.78 5.48
N CYS A 131 -10.96 2.98 4.94
CA CYS A 131 -12.04 3.66 4.22
C CYS A 131 -12.51 2.86 3.00
N PHE A 132 -11.55 2.36 2.23
CA PHE A 132 -11.84 1.58 1.04
C PHE A 132 -12.48 0.22 1.36
N VAL A 133 -12.04 -0.47 2.41
CA VAL A 133 -12.54 -1.80 2.76
C VAL A 133 -13.89 -1.72 3.48
N HIS A 134 -14.06 -0.77 4.40
CA HIS A 134 -15.21 -0.76 5.30
C HIS A 134 -16.34 0.16 4.85
N TYR A 135 -16.06 1.21 4.06
CA TYR A 135 -17.03 2.27 3.79
C TYR A 135 -17.37 2.47 2.31
N THR A 136 -16.64 1.83 1.40
CA THR A 136 -17.01 1.75 -0.02
C THR A 136 -18.39 1.10 -0.27
N PRO A 137 -18.85 0.09 0.51
CA PRO A 137 -20.14 -0.57 0.24
C PRO A 137 -21.39 0.31 0.46
N VAL A 138 -21.28 1.43 1.18
CA VAL A 138 -22.46 2.16 1.68
C VAL A 138 -22.83 3.38 0.81
N ASP A 139 -21.88 3.97 0.08
CA ASP A 139 -22.12 5.26 -0.60
C ASP A 139 -21.33 5.47 -1.93
N ASN A 140 -20.44 4.53 -2.32
CA ASN A 140 -19.55 4.78 -3.45
C ASN A 140 -20.02 4.09 -4.72
N ARG A 141 -20.75 4.90 -5.47
CA ARG A 141 -20.87 4.83 -6.91
C ARG A 141 -19.46 4.66 -7.55
N VAL A 142 -19.18 3.50 -8.14
CA VAL A 142 -17.90 3.12 -8.78
C VAL A 142 -17.87 3.59 -10.23
N TYR A 143 -17.20 4.70 -10.50
CA TYR A 143 -17.12 5.31 -11.84
C TYR A 143 -15.68 5.63 -12.24
N ALA A 144 -15.47 5.65 -13.56
CA ALA A 144 -14.37 6.31 -14.21
C ALA A 144 -14.90 7.59 -14.86
N ASP A 145 -14.42 8.74 -14.41
CA ASP A 145 -14.82 10.04 -14.91
C ASP A 145 -13.87 10.49 -16.03
N ILE A 146 -14.43 10.92 -17.16
CA ILE A 146 -13.69 11.55 -18.24
C ILE A 146 -14.05 13.03 -18.21
N ILE A 147 -13.06 13.85 -17.85
CA ILE A 147 -13.25 15.29 -17.59
C ILE A 147 -12.56 16.08 -18.70
N ARG A 148 -13.29 17.00 -19.32
CA ARG A 148 -12.73 17.94 -20.29
C ARG A 148 -11.98 19.05 -19.56
N THR A 149 -10.71 19.21 -19.90
CA THR A 149 -9.85 20.31 -19.44
C THR A 149 -9.58 21.25 -20.62
N LYS A 150 -8.96 22.41 -20.37
CA LYS A 150 -8.69 23.42 -21.41
C LYS A 150 -7.93 22.83 -22.62
N ASP A 151 -6.99 21.93 -22.36
CA ASP A 151 -6.07 21.43 -23.39
C ASP A 151 -6.18 19.92 -23.61
N ASN A 152 -6.87 19.18 -22.73
CA ASN A 152 -6.82 17.71 -22.70
C ASN A 152 -8.07 17.08 -22.07
N LEU A 153 -8.17 15.76 -22.17
CA LEU A 153 -9.13 14.95 -21.41
C LEU A 153 -8.43 14.22 -20.27
N LEU A 154 -9.00 14.28 -19.08
CA LEU A 154 -8.53 13.59 -17.89
C LEU A 154 -9.42 12.40 -17.58
N LEU A 155 -8.86 11.19 -17.62
CA LEU A 155 -9.53 9.99 -17.09
C LEU A 155 -9.21 9.85 -15.60
N ARG A 156 -10.24 9.67 -14.77
CA ARG A 156 -10.10 9.66 -13.31
C ARG A 156 -11.01 8.61 -12.68
N CYS A 157 -10.42 7.66 -11.94
CA CYS A 157 -11.16 6.86 -10.96
C CYS A 157 -10.95 7.47 -9.56
N LYS A 158 -12.02 8.03 -8.97
CA LYS A 158 -11.97 8.71 -7.67
C LYS A 158 -11.80 7.68 -6.54
N LEU A 159 -10.96 7.99 -5.55
CA LEU A 159 -11.00 7.21 -4.31
C LEU A 159 -12.27 7.54 -3.52
N PRO A 160 -12.96 6.53 -2.97
CA PRO A 160 -14.00 6.68 -1.97
C PRO A 160 -13.68 7.71 -0.89
N THR A 161 -14.65 8.56 -0.56
CA THR A 161 -14.51 9.49 0.57
C THR A 161 -14.92 8.79 1.87
N ASN A 162 -14.15 8.96 2.95
CA ASN A 162 -14.53 8.44 4.27
C ASN A 162 -15.84 9.12 4.74
N PRO A 163 -16.91 8.38 5.07
CA PRO A 163 -18.12 8.99 5.62
C PRO A 163 -17.89 9.67 6.99
N ASN A 164 -16.90 9.21 7.77
CA ASN A 164 -16.51 9.83 9.05
C ASN A 164 -15.81 11.19 8.91
N ILE A 165 -15.57 11.67 7.68
CA ILE A 165 -15.09 13.03 7.41
C ILE A 165 -16.06 14.11 7.93
N ARG A 166 -17.34 13.73 8.16
CA ARG A 166 -18.37 14.61 8.69
C ARG A 166 -18.29 14.79 10.22
N THR A 167 -17.64 13.87 10.93
CA THR A 167 -17.60 13.85 12.41
C THR A 167 -16.20 14.05 13.00
N VAL A 168 -15.12 13.83 12.23
CA VAL A 168 -13.74 13.99 12.70
C VAL A 168 -13.06 15.14 11.95
N GLU A 169 -12.94 16.32 12.57
CA GLU A 169 -12.38 17.54 11.95
C GLU A 169 -10.94 17.40 11.42
N GLY A 170 -10.20 16.37 11.85
CA GLY A 170 -8.82 16.11 11.43
C GLY A 170 -8.64 15.20 10.22
N PHE A 171 -9.69 14.51 9.76
CA PHE A 171 -9.56 13.45 8.76
C PHE A 171 -10.09 13.87 7.38
N LYS A 172 -9.48 14.92 6.80
CA LYS A 172 -9.90 15.49 5.51
C LYS A 172 -9.11 14.90 4.35
N TYR A 173 -9.78 14.16 3.47
CA TYR A 173 -9.18 13.64 2.24
C TYR A 173 -9.04 14.71 1.14
N SER A 174 -7.96 14.62 0.36
CA SER A 174 -7.78 15.49 -0.80
C SER A 174 -8.72 15.07 -1.92
N ARG A 175 -9.56 16.01 -2.36
CA ARG A 175 -10.44 15.87 -3.55
C ARG A 175 -9.67 15.65 -4.86
N LYS A 176 -8.33 15.68 -4.84
CA LYS A 176 -7.44 15.50 -6.01
C LYS A 176 -6.79 14.11 -6.06
N ILE A 177 -7.15 13.20 -5.14
CA ILE A 177 -6.59 11.84 -5.14
C ILE A 177 -7.45 10.94 -6.03
N GLU A 178 -6.77 10.14 -6.83
CA GLU A 178 -7.33 9.18 -7.78
C GLU A 178 -6.50 7.88 -7.72
N VAL A 179 -7.15 6.76 -8.06
CA VAL A 179 -6.66 5.40 -7.83
C VAL A 179 -5.22 5.21 -8.34
N LEU A 180 -4.96 5.53 -9.61
CA LEU A 180 -3.70 5.23 -10.27
C LEU A 180 -2.53 6.05 -9.70
N LYS A 181 -2.69 7.37 -9.56
CA LYS A 181 -1.69 8.25 -8.94
C LYS A 181 -1.42 7.90 -7.48
N TYR A 182 -2.45 7.54 -6.73
CA TYR A 182 -2.26 7.13 -5.35
C TYR A 182 -1.50 5.82 -5.25
N ALA A 183 -1.92 4.79 -5.99
CA ALA A 183 -1.21 3.51 -6.07
C ALA A 183 0.25 3.72 -6.52
N SER A 184 0.49 4.53 -7.55
CA SER A 184 1.85 4.86 -8.02
C SER A 184 2.70 5.58 -6.95
N THR A 185 2.07 6.41 -6.12
CA THR A 185 2.74 7.10 -5.01
C THR A 185 3.09 6.15 -3.88
N LEU A 186 2.16 5.26 -3.51
CA LEU A 186 2.42 4.20 -2.53
C LEU A 186 3.52 3.25 -2.99
N TYR A 187 3.54 2.89 -4.28
CA TYR A 187 4.58 2.05 -4.86
C TYR A 187 5.97 2.69 -4.70
N ARG A 188 6.11 3.97 -5.05
CA ARG A 188 7.36 4.71 -4.84
C ARG A 188 7.77 4.76 -3.37
N HIS A 189 6.81 4.91 -2.45
CA HIS A 189 7.08 4.92 -1.03
C HIS A 189 7.55 3.55 -0.50
N ILE A 190 6.88 2.46 -0.87
CA ILE A 190 7.30 1.12 -0.43
C ILE A 190 8.66 0.74 -1.03
N SER A 191 8.93 1.07 -2.31
CA SER A 191 10.25 0.83 -2.91
C SER A 191 11.36 1.64 -2.25
N ALA A 192 11.09 2.87 -1.82
CA ALA A 192 12.05 3.68 -1.07
C ALA A 192 12.29 3.10 0.34
N LEU A 193 11.24 2.63 1.01
CA LEU A 193 11.34 1.96 2.30
C LEU A 193 12.17 0.68 2.21
N ASP A 194 11.89 -0.16 1.21
CA ASP A 194 12.61 -1.39 0.93
C ASP A 194 14.12 -1.14 0.81
N LYS A 195 14.52 -0.21 -0.05
CA LYS A 195 15.92 0.19 -0.24
C LYS A 195 16.57 0.69 1.05
N ALA A 196 15.84 1.50 1.83
CA ALA A 196 16.36 2.03 3.09
C ALA A 196 16.60 0.92 4.13
N VAL A 197 15.66 -0.01 4.28
CA VAL A 197 15.79 -1.15 5.19
C VAL A 197 16.91 -2.08 4.73
N ALA A 198 16.97 -2.43 3.45
CA ALA A 198 18.03 -3.27 2.90
C ALA A 198 19.43 -2.68 3.13
N LYS A 199 19.59 -1.36 2.92
CA LYS A 199 20.85 -0.65 3.18
C LYS A 199 21.26 -0.76 4.65
N GLU A 200 20.33 -0.58 5.57
CA GLU A 200 20.59 -0.63 7.01
C GLU A 200 20.89 -2.05 7.50
N ILE A 201 20.14 -3.06 7.02
CA ILE A 201 20.41 -4.46 7.32
C ILE A 201 21.81 -4.85 6.82
N MET A 202 22.17 -4.46 5.60
CA MET A 202 23.50 -4.72 5.03
C MET A 202 24.60 -4.07 5.87
N ARG A 203 24.39 -2.83 6.33
CA ARG A 203 25.33 -2.14 7.22
C ARG A 203 25.53 -2.90 8.53
N LEU A 204 24.44 -3.33 9.18
CA LEU A 204 24.50 -4.10 10.42
C LEU A 204 25.13 -5.48 10.22
N TYR A 205 24.86 -6.14 9.10
CA TYR A 205 25.44 -7.43 8.75
C TYR A 205 26.97 -7.33 8.61
N LYS A 206 27.47 -6.33 7.87
CA LYS A 206 28.91 -6.06 7.74
C LYS A 206 29.57 -5.75 9.09
N ALA A 207 28.84 -5.12 10.01
CA ALA A 207 29.28 -4.86 11.37
C ALA A 207 29.16 -6.06 12.31
N LYS A 208 28.72 -7.24 11.83
CA LYS A 208 28.42 -8.45 12.64
C LYS A 208 27.36 -8.21 13.73
N GLN A 209 26.45 -7.26 13.49
CA GLN A 209 25.35 -6.88 14.40
C GLN A 209 23.98 -7.40 13.94
N PHE A 210 23.94 -8.15 12.84
CA PHE A 210 22.72 -8.75 12.30
C PHE A 210 22.99 -10.16 11.76
N PRO A 211 22.10 -11.14 12.00
CA PRO A 211 20.96 -11.07 12.92
C PRO A 211 21.43 -11.11 14.39
N LYS A 212 20.67 -10.52 15.31
CA LYS A 212 20.90 -10.70 16.76
C LYS A 212 20.15 -11.90 17.31
N ARG A 213 18.96 -12.18 16.77
CA ARG A 213 18.14 -13.34 17.14
C ARG A 213 18.13 -14.36 16.01
N THR A 214 18.47 -15.60 16.34
CA THR A 214 18.57 -16.72 15.39
C THR A 214 17.69 -17.90 15.75
N THR A 215 16.95 -17.79 16.85
CA THR A 215 16.02 -18.81 17.38
C THR A 215 14.68 -18.18 17.73
N ASN A 216 13.63 -19.00 17.83
CA ASN A 216 12.26 -18.57 18.17
C ASN A 216 11.74 -17.49 17.20
N LEU A 217 11.97 -17.70 15.91
CA LEU A 217 11.63 -16.80 14.81
C LEU A 217 10.22 -17.06 14.26
N PHE A 218 9.69 -18.28 14.42
CA PHE A 218 8.38 -18.67 13.91
C PHE A 218 7.26 -18.65 14.97
N PHE A 219 7.60 -18.71 16.25
CA PHE A 219 6.62 -18.74 17.34
C PHE A 219 6.09 -17.32 17.64
N ILE A 220 4.77 -17.17 17.65
CA ILE A 220 4.07 -15.93 18.01
C ILE A 220 3.36 -16.19 19.34
N GLY A 221 4.02 -15.84 20.45
CA GLY A 221 3.48 -16.04 21.80
C GLY A 221 3.58 -17.47 22.30
N GLN A 222 4.39 -17.68 23.34
CA GLN A 222 4.06 -18.73 24.29
C GLN A 222 2.80 -18.24 25.04
N ARG A 223 1.69 -18.99 24.96
CA ARG A 223 0.76 -18.95 26.09
C ARG A 223 1.55 -19.54 27.25
N THR A 224 1.95 -18.71 28.21
CA THR A 224 2.29 -19.19 29.54
C THR A 224 1.12 -20.04 30.01
N ARG A 225 1.34 -21.36 30.11
CA ARG A 225 0.49 -22.25 30.88
C ARG A 225 0.87 -22.11 32.34
#